data_AF-A0A1I5TRF7-F1
#
_entry.id   AF-A0A1I5TRF7-F1
#
_cell.length_a   1.000
_cell.length_b   1.000
_cell.length_c   1.000
_cell.angle_alpha   90.00
_cell.angle_beta   90.00
_cell.angle_gamma   90.00
#
_symmetry.space_group_name_H-M   'P 1'
#
loop_
_entity.id
_entity.type
_entity.pdbx_description
1 polymer ?
#
loop_
_entity_poly.entity_id
_entity_poly.type
_entity_poly.pdbx_seq_one_letter_code
_entity_poly.pdbx_strand_id
1 'polypeptide(L)'
;MTTATAQRILDAFRHRAGEVATALAAHAAIPVAVDPTLLNLIRSRFFIDPPDVLPYTVEAELLLSPLFRSIGPDLYQMDSDLRDLLLADLDVRYGAERAGEVAELLHQYSVETSPWTGLPRLDAAQRLTSYSFIDPDSAAQALKRADAFGSHSLADPQWRVAMREDFDRTSRATPSRSFDRALSAAKADRWKDFLVLFARGAERLPMHDSAGSARVLLDLGRRLTTAPKAYLGLVAEELVGVIDAVAGRSPVHGRQLRSLARDLLRAASAGQDASAQLQELGRLLEDVTSQSAPSPRARASWALRRMGVPLAWSEFGVDGSGVRVAVLATGTDGQHPDLVGKVWASYDFTGGPEDAAASVDPNGYGTSLASLVAGGDASGEAIGVSPGARLLSAVVLRADGSGREGDLLAALEWAEDQHADVVVIPLGSSRQERSPIFAEMIQVIDELGIIVVCAVGNEGHGHLLTPGNEPLAIGVGSTDREDEAASFSSGGVVPMDDDVYVKPDLVAPGVDIRTAQAGGGWRPMSGTGCSAGLLGGAVALLLSATSIRQQLSGRELTESVRQCLYSSAVELGQSGKDERYGWGLVDAYGAIREAWSLGFSM
;
A
#
# COMPACT_ATOMS: atom_id res chain seq x y z
N MET A 1 12.70 -30.51 -12.27
CA MET A 1 11.98 -31.18 -13.38
C MET A 1 12.82 -32.38 -13.85
N THR A 2 12.73 -32.88 -15.08
CA THR A 2 13.82 -33.69 -15.69
C THR A 2 14.49 -32.85 -16.77
N THR A 3 15.80 -32.94 -16.96
CA THR A 3 16.55 -32.16 -17.99
C THR A 3 15.96 -32.30 -19.41
N ALA A 4 15.49 -33.49 -19.80
CA ALA A 4 14.84 -33.71 -21.10
C ALA A 4 13.46 -33.01 -21.25
N THR A 5 12.80 -32.70 -20.14
CA THR A 5 11.55 -31.93 -20.12
C THR A 5 11.85 -30.44 -20.10
N ALA A 6 12.88 -30.01 -19.37
CA ALA A 6 13.39 -28.64 -19.39
C ALA A 6 13.81 -28.21 -20.81
N GLN A 7 14.59 -29.06 -21.50
CA GLN A 7 15.02 -28.79 -22.87
C GLN A 7 13.83 -28.64 -23.83
N ARG A 8 12.80 -29.50 -23.73
CA ARG A 8 11.60 -29.40 -24.56
C ARG A 8 10.82 -28.10 -24.31
N ILE A 9 10.71 -27.68 -23.05
CA ILE A 9 10.04 -26.42 -22.69
C ILE A 9 10.83 -25.22 -23.25
N LEU A 10 12.15 -25.24 -23.11
CA LEU A 10 13.02 -24.19 -23.62
C LEU A 10 12.98 -24.11 -25.16
N ASP A 11 13.05 -25.24 -25.86
CA ASP A 11 12.96 -25.29 -27.32
C ASP A 11 11.60 -24.79 -27.82
N ALA A 12 10.51 -25.15 -27.14
CA ALA A 12 9.17 -24.67 -27.47
C ALA A 12 9.03 -23.16 -27.23
N PHE A 13 9.62 -22.63 -26.16
CA PHE A 13 9.64 -21.20 -25.90
C PHE A 13 10.47 -20.46 -26.97
N ARG A 14 11.68 -20.93 -27.26
CA ARG A 14 12.59 -20.37 -28.25
C ARG A 14 11.97 -20.33 -29.64
N HIS A 15 11.27 -21.40 -30.06
CA HIS A 15 10.57 -21.44 -31.34
C HIS A 15 9.43 -20.40 -31.42
N ARG A 16 8.73 -20.14 -30.31
CA ARG A 16 7.57 -19.23 -30.28
C ARG A 16 7.96 -17.76 -30.11
N ALA A 17 8.86 -17.47 -29.17
CA ALA A 17 9.22 -16.11 -28.75
C ALA A 17 10.50 -15.59 -29.45
N GLY A 18 11.27 -16.47 -30.07
CA GLY A 18 12.50 -16.13 -30.79
C GLY A 18 13.74 -16.08 -29.91
N GLU A 19 14.89 -15.93 -30.57
CA GLU A 19 16.22 -15.97 -29.94
C GLU A 19 16.47 -14.80 -28.99
N VAL A 20 15.98 -13.60 -29.33
CA VAL A 20 16.19 -12.40 -28.51
C VAL A 20 15.38 -12.46 -27.21
N ALA A 21 14.15 -12.97 -27.24
CA ALA A 21 13.36 -13.21 -26.03
C ALA A 21 13.96 -14.34 -25.18
N THR A 22 14.57 -15.34 -25.81
CA THR A 22 15.32 -16.39 -25.11
C THR A 22 16.57 -15.83 -24.43
N ALA A 23 17.24 -14.85 -25.05
CA ALA A 23 18.34 -14.14 -24.41
C ALA A 23 17.86 -13.36 -23.17
N LEU A 24 16.71 -12.69 -23.21
CA LEU A 24 16.15 -12.06 -22.01
C LEU A 24 15.84 -13.08 -20.90
N ALA A 25 15.30 -14.25 -21.27
CA ALA A 25 15.10 -15.35 -20.32
C ALA A 25 16.43 -15.81 -19.68
N ALA A 26 17.50 -15.88 -20.46
CA ALA A 26 18.84 -16.23 -19.98
C ALA A 26 19.40 -15.22 -18.97
N HIS A 27 19.15 -13.92 -19.17
CA HIS A 27 19.53 -12.88 -18.19
C HIS A 27 18.66 -12.98 -16.92
N ALA A 28 17.36 -13.29 -17.07
CA ALA A 28 16.43 -13.49 -15.96
C ALA A 28 16.67 -14.80 -15.17
N ALA A 29 17.58 -15.67 -15.62
CA ALA A 29 17.99 -16.87 -14.91
C ALA A 29 19.08 -16.61 -13.84
N ILE A 30 19.72 -15.43 -13.86
CA ILE A 30 20.71 -15.04 -12.83
C ILE A 30 20.03 -14.86 -11.47
N PRO A 31 18.95 -14.07 -11.32
CA PRO A 31 18.20 -13.99 -10.06
C PRO A 31 17.58 -15.33 -9.64
N VAL A 32 17.39 -15.52 -8.33
CA VAL A 32 16.67 -16.69 -7.78
C VAL A 32 15.17 -16.60 -8.08
N ALA A 33 14.64 -15.38 -8.06
CA ALA A 33 13.30 -15.04 -8.48
C ALA A 33 13.30 -13.67 -9.18
N VAL A 34 12.28 -13.37 -9.95
CA VAL A 34 12.11 -12.09 -10.63
C VAL A 34 10.71 -11.54 -10.37
N ASP A 35 10.63 -10.22 -10.27
CA ASP A 35 9.38 -9.48 -10.36
C ASP A 35 9.35 -8.67 -11.68
N PRO A 36 8.19 -8.10 -12.06
CA PRO A 36 8.07 -7.30 -13.28
C PRO A 36 9.03 -6.11 -13.34
N THR A 37 9.35 -5.50 -12.19
CA THR A 37 10.25 -4.34 -12.12
C THR A 37 11.68 -4.75 -12.41
N LEU A 38 12.18 -5.82 -11.76
CA LEU A 38 13.51 -6.37 -12.02
C LEU A 38 13.63 -6.85 -13.46
N LEU A 39 12.61 -7.52 -14.00
CA LEU A 39 12.63 -7.97 -15.38
C LEU A 39 12.66 -6.79 -16.37
N ASN A 40 11.93 -5.72 -16.07
CA ASN A 40 11.96 -4.48 -16.86
C ASN A 40 13.32 -3.79 -16.80
N LEU A 41 13.97 -3.76 -15.64
CA LEU A 41 15.33 -3.23 -15.48
C LEU A 41 16.35 -4.05 -16.28
N ILE A 42 16.23 -5.38 -16.28
CA ILE A 42 17.08 -6.25 -17.11
C ILE A 42 16.84 -5.95 -18.59
N ARG A 43 15.58 -5.89 -19.05
CA ARG A 43 15.28 -5.60 -20.46
C ARG A 43 15.81 -4.22 -20.88
N SER A 44 15.52 -3.18 -20.10
CA SER A 44 15.90 -1.80 -20.42
C SER A 44 17.41 -1.58 -20.37
N ARG A 45 18.16 -2.34 -19.57
CA ARG A 45 19.62 -2.23 -19.51
C ARG A 45 20.33 -2.96 -20.66
N PHE A 46 19.85 -4.14 -21.05
CA PHE A 46 20.59 -5.03 -21.95
C PHE A 46 20.00 -5.12 -23.37
N PHE A 47 18.75 -4.65 -23.58
CA PHE A 47 18.00 -4.86 -24.84
C PHE A 47 17.31 -3.58 -25.35
N ILE A 48 17.79 -2.39 -24.95
CA ILE A 48 17.23 -1.10 -25.39
C ILE A 48 17.79 -0.63 -26.73
N ASP A 49 19.05 -0.97 -27.00
CA ASP A 49 19.75 -0.56 -28.21
C ASP A 49 19.79 -1.67 -29.27
N PRO A 50 19.79 -1.33 -30.57
CA PRO A 50 19.96 -2.31 -31.64
C PRO A 50 21.24 -3.13 -31.48
N PRO A 51 21.25 -4.40 -31.92
CA PRO A 51 20.27 -5.05 -32.80
C PRO A 51 19.10 -5.74 -32.08
N ASP A 52 19.16 -5.90 -30.76
CA ASP A 52 18.32 -6.81 -29.97
C ASP A 52 17.18 -6.07 -29.24
N VAL A 53 16.42 -5.24 -29.97
CA VAL A 53 15.32 -4.47 -29.38
C VAL A 53 14.10 -5.35 -29.17
N LEU A 54 13.65 -5.44 -27.92
CA LEU A 54 12.48 -6.23 -27.54
C LEU A 54 11.20 -5.40 -27.44
N PRO A 55 10.04 -5.95 -27.88
CA PRO A 55 8.75 -5.27 -27.72
C PRO A 55 8.40 -5.14 -26.24
N TYR A 56 7.60 -4.13 -25.89
CA TYR A 56 7.18 -3.88 -24.50
C TYR A 56 6.30 -5.00 -23.92
N THR A 57 5.78 -5.92 -24.75
CA THR A 57 4.97 -7.07 -24.31
C THR A 57 5.81 -8.28 -23.89
N VAL A 58 7.12 -8.30 -24.20
CA VAL A 58 7.97 -9.49 -23.99
C VAL A 58 8.05 -9.89 -22.51
N GLU A 59 7.97 -8.92 -21.59
CA GLU A 59 8.05 -9.16 -20.14
C GLU A 59 6.87 -10.01 -19.69
N ALA A 60 5.65 -9.67 -20.14
CA ALA A 60 4.44 -10.43 -19.85
C ALA A 60 4.46 -11.81 -20.54
N GLU A 61 4.92 -11.88 -21.79
CA GLU A 61 5.05 -13.15 -22.52
C GLU A 61 6.04 -14.11 -21.84
N LEU A 62 7.11 -13.57 -21.25
CA LEU A 62 8.14 -14.34 -20.55
C LEU A 62 7.64 -14.81 -19.17
N LEU A 63 7.10 -13.91 -18.34
CA LEU A 63 6.61 -14.24 -16.99
C LEU A 63 5.43 -15.22 -17.01
N LEU A 64 4.58 -15.14 -18.02
CA LEU A 64 3.44 -16.05 -18.21
C LEU A 64 3.81 -17.32 -18.99
N SER A 65 5.08 -17.48 -19.38
CA SER A 65 5.54 -18.67 -20.08
C SER A 65 5.79 -19.83 -19.12
N PRO A 66 5.82 -21.08 -19.62
CA PRO A 66 6.19 -22.24 -18.80
C PRO A 66 7.65 -22.23 -18.29
N LEU A 67 8.47 -21.23 -18.65
CA LEU A 67 9.81 -21.06 -18.08
C LEU A 67 9.75 -20.61 -16.62
N PHE A 68 8.68 -19.91 -16.24
CA PHE A 68 8.48 -19.36 -14.92
C PHE A 68 7.27 -19.98 -14.24
N ARG A 69 7.38 -20.10 -12.92
CA ARG A 69 6.28 -20.43 -12.02
C ARG A 69 6.09 -19.25 -11.07
N SER A 70 4.86 -18.79 -10.92
CA SER A 70 4.52 -17.83 -9.87
C SER A 70 4.67 -18.49 -8.49
N ILE A 71 5.36 -17.80 -7.59
CA ILE A 71 5.65 -18.22 -6.20
C ILE A 71 5.15 -17.19 -5.17
N GLY A 72 4.44 -16.15 -5.61
CA GLY A 72 3.88 -15.08 -4.79
C GLY A 72 3.33 -13.94 -5.67
N PRO A 73 2.75 -12.89 -5.05
CA PRO A 73 2.28 -11.71 -5.77
C PRO A 73 3.42 -11.07 -6.56
N ASP A 74 3.27 -11.02 -7.89
CA ASP A 74 4.29 -10.51 -8.81
C ASP A 74 5.69 -11.14 -8.68
N LEU A 75 5.79 -12.35 -8.09
CA LEU A 75 7.07 -13.04 -7.92
C LEU A 75 7.10 -14.36 -8.68
N TYR A 76 8.15 -14.53 -9.48
CA TYR A 76 8.28 -15.65 -10.42
C TYR A 76 9.64 -16.34 -10.27
N GLN A 77 9.64 -17.67 -10.30
CA GLN A 77 10.84 -18.49 -10.17
C GLN A 77 10.95 -19.50 -11.32
N MET A 78 12.18 -19.73 -11.80
CA MET A 78 12.49 -20.80 -12.75
C MET A 78 12.76 -22.12 -12.03
N ASP A 79 12.37 -23.24 -12.64
CA ASP A 79 12.83 -24.57 -12.21
C ASP A 79 14.35 -24.69 -12.43
N SER A 80 15.06 -25.39 -11.53
CA SER A 80 16.51 -25.48 -11.55
C SER A 80 17.08 -26.03 -12.86
N ASP A 81 16.42 -27.04 -13.46
CA ASP A 81 16.91 -27.63 -14.72
C ASP A 81 16.82 -26.64 -15.89
N LEU A 82 15.80 -25.76 -15.89
CA LEU A 82 15.66 -24.70 -16.90
C LEU A 82 16.67 -23.59 -16.68
N ARG A 83 16.87 -23.21 -15.41
CA ARG A 83 17.85 -22.20 -15.02
C ARG A 83 19.25 -22.60 -15.48
N ASP A 84 19.65 -23.85 -15.26
CA ASP A 84 20.98 -24.35 -15.65
C ASP A 84 21.20 -24.28 -17.17
N LEU A 85 20.20 -24.67 -17.96
CA LEU A 85 20.27 -24.58 -19.43
C LEU A 85 20.37 -23.14 -19.91
N LEU A 86 19.64 -22.23 -19.28
CA LEU A 86 19.62 -20.81 -19.61
C LEU A 86 20.90 -20.08 -19.18
N LEU A 87 21.49 -20.44 -18.04
CA LEU A 87 22.79 -19.91 -17.61
C LEU A 87 23.92 -20.38 -18.52
N ALA A 88 23.88 -21.64 -18.97
CA ALA A 88 24.80 -22.13 -19.99
C ALA A 88 24.63 -21.38 -21.33
N ASP A 89 23.39 -21.09 -21.74
CA ASP A 89 23.10 -20.29 -22.94
C ASP A 89 23.61 -18.84 -22.80
N LEU A 90 23.48 -18.24 -21.61
CA LEU A 90 23.99 -16.89 -21.30
C LEU A 90 25.51 -16.82 -21.47
N ASP A 91 26.24 -17.78 -20.87
CA ASP A 91 27.70 -17.84 -20.94
C ASP A 91 28.20 -18.09 -22.37
N VAL A 92 27.54 -18.99 -23.11
CA VAL A 92 27.88 -19.25 -24.52
C VAL A 92 27.67 -18.02 -25.40
N ARG A 93 26.61 -17.23 -25.16
CA ARG A 93 26.27 -16.06 -26.00
C ARG A 93 27.07 -14.82 -25.69
N TYR A 94 27.31 -14.54 -24.41
CA TYR A 94 27.82 -13.24 -23.96
C TYR A 94 29.08 -13.34 -23.09
N GLY A 95 29.44 -14.55 -22.65
CA GLY A 95 30.54 -14.80 -21.73
C GLY A 95 30.24 -14.42 -20.28
N ALA A 96 31.12 -14.84 -19.38
CA ALA A 96 30.99 -14.66 -17.93
C ALA A 96 30.86 -13.19 -17.47
N GLU A 97 31.40 -12.22 -18.22
CA GLU A 97 31.31 -10.80 -17.87
C GLU A 97 29.86 -10.31 -17.85
N ARG A 98 29.04 -10.77 -18.81
CA ARG A 98 27.62 -10.41 -18.86
C ARG A 98 26.84 -10.91 -17.64
N ALA A 99 27.14 -12.12 -17.17
CA ALA A 99 26.54 -12.65 -15.96
C ALA A 99 26.89 -11.78 -14.74
N GLY A 100 28.12 -11.28 -14.68
CA GLY A 100 28.58 -10.31 -13.67
C GLY A 100 27.77 -9.00 -13.72
N GLU A 101 27.57 -8.42 -14.90
CA GLU A 101 26.79 -7.17 -15.06
C GLU A 101 25.32 -7.32 -14.63
N VAL A 102 24.69 -8.47 -14.92
CA VAL A 102 23.33 -8.78 -14.46
C VAL A 102 23.30 -8.97 -12.95
N ALA A 103 24.31 -9.64 -12.39
CA ALA A 103 24.44 -9.84 -10.95
C ALA A 103 24.66 -8.51 -10.22
N GLU A 104 25.42 -7.57 -10.78
CA GLU A 104 25.60 -6.22 -10.24
C GLU A 104 24.27 -5.44 -10.24
N LEU A 105 23.49 -5.54 -11.32
CA LEU A 105 22.14 -4.98 -11.37
C LEU A 105 21.24 -5.60 -10.28
N LEU A 106 21.27 -6.92 -10.10
CA LEU A 106 20.53 -7.61 -9.04
C LEU A 106 20.97 -7.19 -7.64
N HIS A 107 22.27 -6.97 -7.45
CA HIS A 107 22.83 -6.49 -6.18
C HIS A 107 22.32 -5.09 -5.86
N GLN A 108 22.43 -4.16 -6.83
CA GLN A 108 21.92 -2.80 -6.69
C GLN A 108 20.42 -2.79 -6.45
N TYR A 109 19.65 -3.59 -7.20
CA TYR A 109 18.22 -3.72 -7.01
C TYR A 109 17.90 -4.20 -5.59
N SER A 110 18.54 -5.27 -5.13
CA SER A 110 18.33 -5.83 -3.78
C SER A 110 18.76 -4.89 -2.65
N VAL A 111 19.82 -4.09 -2.85
CA VAL A 111 20.37 -3.18 -1.82
C VAL A 111 19.67 -1.83 -1.80
N GLU A 112 19.45 -1.21 -2.96
CA GLU A 112 18.98 0.18 -3.07
C GLU A 112 17.46 0.28 -3.04
N THR A 113 16.75 -0.73 -3.57
CA THR A 113 15.29 -0.73 -3.61
C THR A 113 14.67 -1.62 -2.54
N SER A 114 15.47 -2.48 -1.89
CA SER A 114 15.05 -3.51 -0.92
C SER A 114 13.67 -4.13 -1.25
N PRO A 115 13.48 -4.62 -2.48
CA PRO A 115 12.17 -5.07 -2.94
C PRO A 115 11.73 -6.37 -2.23
N TRP A 116 12.70 -7.06 -1.62
CA TRP A 116 12.53 -8.32 -0.91
C TRP A 116 12.40 -8.16 0.61
N THR A 117 12.13 -6.94 1.12
CA THR A 117 12.14 -6.63 2.57
C THR A 117 11.20 -7.54 3.38
N GLY A 118 10.09 -8.00 2.82
CA GLY A 118 9.16 -8.96 3.44
C GLY A 118 9.56 -10.44 3.31
N LEU A 119 10.62 -10.76 2.56
CA LEU A 119 11.06 -12.12 2.28
C LEU A 119 12.57 -12.27 2.61
N PRO A 120 12.95 -12.27 3.90
CA PRO A 120 14.36 -12.21 4.32
C PRO A 120 15.20 -13.39 3.81
N ARG A 121 14.58 -14.56 3.60
CA ARG A 121 15.23 -15.72 3.00
C ARG A 121 15.50 -15.53 1.51
N LEU A 122 14.57 -14.90 0.78
CA LEU A 122 14.74 -14.57 -0.63
C LEU A 122 15.74 -13.44 -0.80
N ASP A 123 15.66 -12.39 0.03
CA ASP A 123 16.63 -11.28 0.02
C ASP A 123 18.06 -11.81 0.24
N ALA A 124 18.25 -12.67 1.24
CA ALA A 124 19.52 -13.34 1.47
C ALA A 124 19.94 -14.21 0.27
N ALA A 125 19.02 -14.98 -0.31
CA ALA A 125 19.31 -15.82 -1.48
C ALA A 125 19.69 -14.99 -2.73
N GLN A 126 19.02 -13.86 -2.97
CA GLN A 126 19.28 -12.95 -4.09
C GLN A 126 20.62 -12.24 -3.91
N ARG A 127 20.93 -11.77 -2.70
CA ARG A 127 22.22 -11.14 -2.37
C ARG A 127 23.37 -12.15 -2.51
N LEU A 128 23.21 -13.35 -1.96
CA LEU A 128 24.21 -14.42 -2.10
C LEU A 128 24.41 -14.81 -3.56
N THR A 129 23.33 -14.90 -4.33
CA THR A 129 23.38 -15.16 -5.77
C THR A 129 24.10 -14.03 -6.50
N SER A 130 23.83 -12.75 -6.18
CA SER A 130 24.61 -11.66 -6.79
C SER A 130 26.10 -11.76 -6.46
N TYR A 131 26.44 -12.10 -5.22
CA TYR A 131 27.84 -12.21 -4.80
C TYR A 131 28.54 -13.42 -5.42
N SER A 132 27.85 -14.52 -5.73
CA SER A 132 28.49 -15.68 -6.39
C SER A 132 28.99 -15.38 -7.80
N PHE A 133 28.45 -14.35 -8.45
CA PHE A 133 28.92 -13.88 -9.77
C PHE A 133 29.85 -12.66 -9.69
N ILE A 134 29.75 -11.82 -8.65
CA ILE A 134 30.56 -10.59 -8.50
C ILE A 134 31.85 -10.82 -7.70
N ASP A 135 31.78 -11.55 -6.58
CA ASP A 135 32.89 -11.80 -5.64
C ASP A 135 32.73 -13.18 -4.95
N PRO A 136 33.15 -14.26 -5.63
CA PRO A 136 32.98 -15.63 -5.15
C PRO A 136 33.67 -15.91 -3.80
N ASP A 137 34.78 -15.22 -3.51
CA ASP A 137 35.54 -15.41 -2.27
C ASP A 137 34.79 -14.82 -1.06
N SER A 138 34.15 -13.66 -1.23
CA SER A 138 33.28 -13.06 -0.21
C SER A 138 31.99 -13.85 -0.01
N ALA A 139 31.41 -14.41 -1.07
CA ALA A 139 30.26 -15.31 -0.98
C ALA A 139 30.58 -16.58 -0.17
N ALA A 140 31.77 -17.16 -0.38
CA ALA A 140 32.26 -18.32 0.36
C ALA A 140 32.39 -18.05 1.87
N GLN A 141 32.86 -16.85 2.24
CA GLN A 141 33.01 -16.45 3.63
C GLN A 141 31.65 -16.20 4.31
N ALA A 142 30.68 -15.63 3.58
CA ALA A 142 29.32 -15.44 4.08
C ALA A 142 28.64 -16.80 4.36
N LEU A 143 28.81 -17.80 3.48
CA LEU A 143 28.33 -19.16 3.71
C LEU A 143 28.97 -19.81 4.95
N LYS A 144 30.29 -19.69 5.11
CA LYS A 144 31.02 -20.22 6.28
C LYS A 144 30.57 -19.60 7.61
N ARG A 145 30.18 -18.31 7.63
CA ARG A 145 29.64 -17.64 8.82
C ARG A 145 28.24 -18.15 9.18
N ALA A 146 27.43 -18.49 8.19
CA ALA A 146 26.12 -19.10 8.39
C ALA A 146 26.21 -20.53 8.97
N ASP A 147 27.26 -21.28 8.61
CA ASP A 147 27.49 -22.64 9.14
C ASP A 147 28.01 -22.67 10.59
N ALA A 148 28.56 -21.57 11.12
CA ALA A 148 29.11 -21.50 12.48
C ALA A 148 28.02 -21.35 13.57
N PHE A 149 26.79 -20.99 13.21
CA PHE A 149 25.63 -20.89 14.10
C PHE A 149 24.78 -22.17 14.02
N GLY A 150 25.25 -23.24 14.65
CA GLY A 150 24.46 -24.46 14.81
C GLY A 150 23.56 -24.40 16.06
N SER A 151 22.24 -24.34 15.88
CA SER A 151 21.29 -24.97 16.81
C SER A 151 19.95 -25.33 16.15
N HIS A 152 19.42 -26.45 16.60
CA HIS A 152 18.39 -27.28 15.98
C HIS A 152 16.96 -26.71 16.04
N SER A 153 16.29 -26.65 14.89
CA SER A 153 15.04 -27.39 14.66
C SER A 153 14.95 -27.73 13.17
N LEU A 154 14.78 -29.02 12.86
CA LEU A 154 15.00 -29.67 11.56
C LEU A 154 13.68 -30.24 11.01
N ALA A 155 13.39 -29.91 9.75
CA ALA A 155 12.93 -30.81 8.69
C ALA A 155 12.84 -30.00 7.37
N ASP A 156 13.50 -30.24 6.23
CA ASP A 156 14.60 -31.09 5.73
C ASP A 156 15.08 -30.42 4.38
N PRO A 157 16.08 -30.88 3.57
CA PRO A 157 17.31 -30.12 3.33
C PRO A 157 17.75 -30.09 1.84
N GLN A 158 16.88 -29.76 0.89
CA GLN A 158 17.25 -29.88 -0.54
C GLN A 158 18.10 -28.71 -1.06
N TRP A 159 17.95 -27.51 -0.52
CA TRP A 159 18.69 -26.32 -0.98
C TRP A 159 20.18 -26.33 -0.57
N ARG A 160 20.53 -27.05 0.52
CA ARG A 160 21.89 -27.14 1.06
C ARG A 160 22.82 -28.02 0.21
N VAL A 161 22.27 -29.00 -0.50
CA VAL A 161 23.04 -29.90 -1.39
C VAL A 161 23.24 -29.24 -2.76
N ALA A 162 22.22 -28.56 -3.30
CA ALA A 162 22.30 -27.84 -4.56
C ALA A 162 23.34 -26.68 -4.56
N MET A 163 23.41 -25.91 -3.47
CA MET A 163 24.36 -24.79 -3.36
C MET A 163 25.84 -25.23 -3.26
N ARG A 164 26.10 -26.49 -2.87
CA ARG A 164 27.46 -27.02 -2.73
C ARG A 164 28.06 -27.45 -4.08
N GLU A 165 27.21 -27.80 -5.05
CA GLU A 165 27.63 -28.22 -6.39
C GLU A 165 27.87 -27.03 -7.35
N ASP A 166 27.21 -25.88 -7.12
CA ASP A 166 27.40 -24.65 -7.91
C ASP A 166 28.70 -23.89 -7.55
N PHE A 167 29.13 -23.97 -6.30
CA PHE A 167 30.29 -23.24 -5.78
C PHE A 167 31.63 -23.67 -6.41
N ASP A 168 31.77 -24.94 -6.80
CA ASP A 168 33.00 -25.44 -7.41
C ASP A 168 33.18 -25.02 -8.89
N ARG A 169 32.20 -24.33 -9.50
CA ARG A 169 32.19 -24.04 -10.95
C ARG A 169 32.55 -22.60 -11.35
N THR A 170 32.39 -21.59 -10.51
CA THR A 170 32.48 -20.17 -10.92
C THR A 170 33.51 -19.39 -10.09
N SER A 171 34.75 -19.32 -10.58
CA SER A 171 35.73 -18.33 -10.13
C SER A 171 36.40 -17.65 -11.33
N ARG A 172 36.12 -16.35 -11.52
CA ARG A 172 36.98 -15.26 -12.08
C ARG A 172 36.15 -14.20 -12.81
N ALA A 173 36.10 -12.98 -12.27
CA ALA A 173 36.39 -11.71 -12.97
C ALA A 173 36.22 -10.51 -12.01
N THR A 174 36.91 -9.41 -12.26
CA THR A 174 37.03 -8.21 -11.39
C THR A 174 36.41 -6.99 -12.10
N PRO A 175 35.71 -6.05 -11.42
CA PRO A 175 34.97 -4.98 -12.09
C PRO A 175 35.78 -3.69 -12.33
N SER A 176 35.40 -2.93 -13.37
CA SER A 176 36.01 -1.65 -13.74
C SER A 176 35.01 -0.47 -13.74
N ARG A 177 35.54 0.72 -13.42
CA ARG A 177 34.81 1.98 -13.12
C ARG A 177 34.54 2.82 -14.37
N SER A 178 33.27 3.10 -14.67
CA SER A 178 32.85 4.35 -15.33
C SER A 178 31.33 4.60 -15.18
N PHE A 179 30.90 5.28 -14.11
CA PHE A 179 29.47 5.50 -13.80
C PHE A 179 29.03 6.99 -13.78
N ASP A 180 29.96 7.95 -13.72
CA ASP A 180 29.59 9.35 -13.39
C ASP A 180 28.92 10.17 -14.51
N ARG A 181 28.86 9.69 -15.77
CA ARG A 181 28.24 10.46 -16.88
C ARG A 181 26.77 10.12 -17.14
N ALA A 182 26.29 8.93 -16.77
CA ALA A 182 24.93 8.49 -17.10
C ALA A 182 23.85 9.10 -16.17
N LEU A 183 24.21 9.43 -14.93
CA LEU A 183 23.27 9.92 -13.91
C LEU A 183 22.65 11.30 -14.24
N SER A 184 23.31 12.10 -15.07
CA SER A 184 22.79 13.41 -15.50
C SER A 184 21.73 13.32 -16.60
N ALA A 185 21.70 12.22 -17.37
CA ALA A 185 20.73 12.03 -18.46
C ALA A 185 19.40 11.46 -17.93
N ALA A 186 19.44 10.52 -16.97
CA ALA A 186 18.25 9.86 -16.42
C ALA A 186 17.33 10.78 -15.58
N LYS A 187 17.85 11.90 -15.03
CA LYS A 187 17.01 12.91 -14.36
C LYS A 187 16.21 13.77 -15.34
N ALA A 188 16.59 13.82 -16.63
CA ALA A 188 15.97 14.66 -17.65
C ALA A 188 14.67 14.07 -18.23
N ASP A 189 14.53 12.74 -18.28
CA ASP A 189 13.36 12.08 -18.88
C ASP A 189 12.12 12.07 -17.96
N ARG A 190 12.30 12.08 -16.63
CA ARG A 190 11.19 12.10 -15.65
C ARG A 190 10.25 13.30 -15.78
N TRP A 191 10.74 14.49 -16.17
CA TRP A 191 9.91 15.69 -16.31
C TRP A 191 9.08 15.69 -17.60
N LYS A 192 9.64 15.12 -18.68
CA LYS A 192 8.97 15.03 -19.97
C LYS A 192 7.86 13.98 -19.92
N ASP A 193 8.13 12.81 -19.33
CA ASP A 193 7.15 11.74 -19.16
C ASP A 193 6.01 12.17 -18.23
N PHE A 194 6.31 12.89 -17.14
CA PHE A 194 5.29 13.43 -16.22
C PHE A 194 4.31 14.38 -16.91
N LEU A 195 4.80 15.32 -17.73
CA LEU A 195 3.95 16.34 -18.35
C LEU A 195 3.12 15.76 -19.51
N VAL A 196 3.63 14.76 -20.23
CA VAL A 196 2.88 14.03 -21.27
C VAL A 196 1.82 13.11 -20.66
N LEU A 197 2.14 12.42 -19.56
CA LEU A 197 1.16 11.64 -18.79
C LEU A 197 0.07 12.54 -18.20
N PHE A 198 0.43 13.75 -17.74
CA PHE A 198 -0.49 14.73 -17.20
C PHE A 198 -1.43 15.31 -18.27
N ALA A 199 -0.93 15.72 -19.43
CA ALA A 199 -1.76 16.24 -20.54
C ALA A 199 -2.81 15.21 -21.00
N ARG A 200 -2.39 13.95 -21.14
CA ARG A 200 -3.28 12.81 -21.47
C ARG A 200 -4.24 12.44 -20.34
N GLY A 201 -3.89 12.73 -19.09
CA GLY A 201 -4.75 12.56 -17.92
C GLY A 201 -5.82 13.64 -17.81
N ALA A 202 -5.48 14.89 -18.12
CA ALA A 202 -6.39 16.04 -18.10
C ALA A 202 -7.50 15.93 -19.17
N GLU A 203 -7.19 15.39 -20.35
CA GLU A 203 -8.18 15.08 -21.40
C GLU A 203 -9.21 14.01 -20.99
N ARG A 204 -8.88 13.19 -19.98
CA ARG A 204 -9.71 12.06 -19.50
C ARG A 204 -10.49 12.37 -18.21
N LEU A 205 -10.39 13.59 -17.68
CA LEU A 205 -11.11 13.99 -16.47
C LEU A 205 -12.63 14.05 -16.73
N PRO A 206 -13.47 13.38 -15.92
CA PRO A 206 -14.91 13.36 -16.12
C PRO A 206 -15.53 14.75 -15.98
N MET A 207 -16.40 15.10 -16.95
CA MET A 207 -17.01 16.44 -17.16
C MET A 207 -17.93 16.94 -16.02
N HIS A 208 -18.07 16.20 -14.92
CA HIS A 208 -19.01 16.49 -13.83
C HIS A 208 -18.39 16.69 -12.44
N ASP A 209 -17.07 16.47 -12.25
CA ASP A 209 -16.38 16.70 -10.97
C ASP A 209 -15.54 17.98 -10.99
N SER A 210 -16.14 19.08 -10.52
CA SER A 210 -15.48 20.37 -10.39
C SER A 210 -14.41 20.40 -9.30
N ALA A 211 -14.48 19.54 -8.29
CA ALA A 211 -13.54 19.53 -7.16
C ALA A 211 -12.27 18.74 -7.47
N GLY A 212 -12.38 17.57 -8.11
CA GLY A 212 -11.24 16.80 -8.59
C GLY A 212 -10.45 17.54 -9.67
N SER A 213 -11.16 18.18 -10.61
CA SER A 213 -10.55 19.03 -11.63
C SER A 213 -9.80 20.21 -11.00
N ALA A 214 -10.36 20.84 -9.96
CA ALA A 214 -9.72 21.96 -9.26
C ALA A 214 -8.42 21.55 -8.54
N ARG A 215 -8.38 20.38 -7.90
CA ARG A 215 -7.21 19.87 -7.17
C ARG A 215 -6.04 19.55 -8.11
N VAL A 216 -6.33 19.01 -9.29
CA VAL A 216 -5.34 18.75 -10.35
C VAL A 216 -4.76 20.05 -10.91
N LEU A 217 -5.59 21.09 -11.05
CA LEU A 217 -5.16 22.41 -11.53
C LEU A 217 -4.32 23.19 -10.50
N LEU A 218 -4.63 23.02 -9.21
CA LEU A 218 -3.81 23.55 -8.11
C LEU A 218 -2.42 22.90 -8.06
N ASP A 219 -2.34 21.57 -8.20
CA ASP A 219 -1.07 20.85 -8.22
C ASP A 219 -0.22 21.23 -9.45
N LEU A 220 -0.87 21.40 -10.62
CA LEU A 220 -0.22 21.93 -11.81
C LEU A 220 0.34 23.34 -11.60
N GLY A 221 -0.45 24.26 -11.03
CA GLY A 221 -0.02 25.62 -10.73
C GLY A 221 1.22 25.69 -9.84
N ARG A 222 1.26 24.86 -8.78
CA ARG A 222 2.42 24.77 -7.87
C ARG A 222 3.66 24.13 -8.49
N ARG A 223 3.47 23.16 -9.38
CA ARG A 223 4.59 22.48 -10.06
C ARG A 223 5.18 23.31 -11.19
N LEU A 224 4.37 24.11 -11.88
CA LEU A 224 4.84 25.03 -12.92
C LEU A 224 5.68 26.19 -12.38
N THR A 225 5.37 26.68 -11.18
CA THR A 225 6.17 27.72 -10.52
C THR A 225 7.54 27.23 -10.04
N THR A 226 7.74 25.92 -9.97
CA THR A 226 8.98 25.28 -9.52
C THR A 226 9.76 24.55 -10.64
N ALA A 227 9.23 24.53 -11.87
CA ALA A 227 9.84 23.85 -13.01
C ALA A 227 11.14 24.54 -13.48
N PRO A 228 12.21 23.79 -13.86
CA PRO A 228 13.44 24.41 -14.35
C PRO A 228 13.24 25.10 -15.71
N LYS A 229 13.81 26.31 -15.88
CA LYS A 229 13.60 27.20 -17.03
C LYS A 229 13.80 26.55 -18.40
N ALA A 230 14.76 25.64 -18.53
CA ALA A 230 15.11 24.97 -19.78
C ALA A 230 14.00 24.06 -20.35
N TYR A 231 13.01 23.68 -19.54
CA TYR A 231 11.96 22.75 -19.94
C TYR A 231 10.65 23.44 -20.33
N LEU A 232 10.49 24.72 -19.99
CA LEU A 232 9.26 25.48 -20.26
C LEU A 232 8.98 25.65 -21.77
N GLY A 233 10.04 25.69 -22.59
CA GLY A 233 9.91 25.74 -24.04
C GLY A 233 9.42 24.45 -24.69
N LEU A 234 9.65 23.30 -24.04
CA LEU A 234 9.30 21.97 -24.57
C LEU A 234 7.84 21.58 -24.34
N VAL A 235 7.16 22.25 -23.40
CA VAL A 235 5.79 21.91 -22.96
C VAL A 235 4.80 23.05 -23.13
N ALA A 236 5.22 24.20 -23.66
CA ALA A 236 4.35 25.36 -23.84
C ALA A 236 3.10 25.06 -24.68
N GLU A 237 3.21 24.23 -25.73
CA GLU A 237 2.07 23.86 -26.58
C GLU A 237 1.04 22.97 -25.86
N GLU A 238 1.49 21.96 -25.11
CA GLU A 238 0.62 21.10 -24.30
C GLU A 238 -0.03 21.87 -23.14
N LEU A 239 0.73 22.80 -22.52
CA LEU A 239 0.23 23.66 -21.45
C LEU A 239 -0.93 24.53 -21.93
N VAL A 240 -0.87 25.01 -23.18
CA VAL A 240 -1.93 25.85 -23.77
C VAL A 240 -3.21 25.06 -23.96
N GLY A 241 -3.13 23.79 -24.38
CA GLY A 241 -4.30 22.92 -24.49
C GLY A 241 -5.04 22.76 -23.15
N VAL A 242 -4.28 22.59 -22.07
CA VAL A 242 -4.83 22.51 -20.70
C VAL A 242 -5.41 23.87 -20.28
N ILE A 243 -4.71 24.97 -20.51
CA ILE A 243 -5.17 26.32 -20.12
C ILE A 243 -6.43 26.72 -20.90
N ASP A 244 -6.53 26.39 -22.18
CA ASP A 244 -7.72 26.67 -23.01
C ASP A 244 -8.94 25.88 -22.52
N ALA A 245 -8.76 24.61 -22.15
CA ALA A 245 -9.81 23.79 -21.55
C ALA A 245 -10.33 24.40 -20.22
N VAL A 246 -9.43 24.93 -19.39
CA VAL A 246 -9.78 25.60 -18.11
C VAL A 246 -10.43 26.97 -18.34
N ALA A 247 -9.90 27.74 -19.30
CA ALA A 247 -10.41 29.05 -19.64
C ALA A 247 -11.79 29.01 -20.30
N GLY A 248 -12.19 27.87 -20.87
CA GLY A 248 -13.56 27.60 -21.32
C GLY A 248 -14.56 27.44 -20.17
N ARG A 249 -14.09 27.13 -18.96
CA ARG A 249 -14.90 26.84 -17.76
C ARG A 249 -14.98 28.01 -16.77
N SER A 250 -14.14 29.05 -16.90
CA SER A 250 -14.16 30.24 -16.04
C SER A 250 -14.57 31.51 -16.82
N PRO A 251 -15.78 32.06 -16.58
CA PRO A 251 -16.23 33.31 -17.21
C PRO A 251 -15.41 34.54 -16.79
N VAL A 252 -14.85 34.52 -15.57
CA VAL A 252 -14.17 35.65 -14.93
C VAL A 252 -12.71 35.75 -15.41
N HIS A 253 -11.95 34.66 -15.34
CA HIS A 253 -10.51 34.66 -15.63
C HIS A 253 -10.16 34.09 -17.02
N GLY A 254 -11.12 33.54 -17.77
CA GLY A 254 -10.86 32.85 -19.04
C GLY A 254 -10.17 33.72 -20.10
N ARG A 255 -10.42 35.04 -20.15
CA ARG A 255 -9.71 35.94 -21.06
C ARG A 255 -8.24 36.18 -20.65
N GLN A 256 -7.97 36.27 -19.35
CA GLN A 256 -6.60 36.46 -18.83
C GLN A 256 -5.77 35.19 -19.00
N LEU A 257 -6.35 34.02 -18.68
CA LEU A 257 -5.71 32.71 -18.90
C LEU A 257 -5.31 32.50 -20.36
N ARG A 258 -6.21 32.80 -21.32
CA ARG A 258 -5.91 32.72 -22.77
C ARG A 258 -4.88 33.74 -23.24
N SER A 259 -4.76 34.89 -22.57
CA SER A 259 -3.69 35.84 -22.87
C SER A 259 -2.34 35.29 -22.40
N LEU A 260 -2.31 34.79 -21.18
CA LEU A 260 -1.11 34.29 -20.53
C LEU A 260 -0.56 33.04 -21.23
N ALA A 261 -1.43 32.14 -21.69
CA ALA A 261 -1.05 31.00 -22.52
C ALA A 261 -0.37 31.42 -23.83
N ARG A 262 -0.87 32.47 -24.49
CA ARG A 262 -0.25 33.02 -25.72
C ARG A 262 1.08 33.69 -25.43
N ASP A 263 1.21 34.39 -24.31
CA ASP A 263 2.46 35.03 -23.92
C ASP A 263 3.52 33.99 -23.50
N LEU A 264 3.10 32.88 -22.89
CA LEU A 264 3.96 31.72 -22.60
C LEU A 264 4.46 31.05 -23.89
N LEU A 265 3.60 30.84 -24.89
CA LEU A 265 4.01 30.33 -26.21
C LEU A 265 5.02 31.23 -26.91
N ARG A 266 4.83 32.54 -26.83
CA ARG A 266 5.76 33.52 -27.42
C ARG A 266 7.10 33.53 -26.70
N ALA A 267 7.09 33.49 -25.37
CA ALA A 267 8.33 33.41 -24.59
C ALA A 267 9.07 32.09 -24.88
N ALA A 268 8.35 30.97 -24.96
CA ALA A 268 8.89 29.66 -25.30
C ALA A 268 9.52 29.62 -26.70
N SER A 269 8.79 30.07 -27.72
CA SER A 269 9.29 30.10 -29.11
C SER A 269 10.47 31.06 -29.31
N ALA A 270 10.59 32.09 -28.48
CA ALA A 270 11.72 33.03 -28.50
C ALA A 270 12.87 32.65 -27.55
N GLY A 271 12.75 31.55 -26.78
CA GLY A 271 13.74 31.17 -25.76
C GLY A 271 13.90 32.18 -24.62
N GLN A 272 12.86 32.97 -24.34
CA GLN A 272 12.85 34.02 -23.34
C GLN A 272 12.36 33.52 -21.97
N ASP A 273 12.76 34.22 -20.91
CA ASP A 273 12.31 33.91 -19.56
C ASP A 273 10.81 34.17 -19.39
N ALA A 274 10.09 33.16 -18.90
CA ALA A 274 8.65 33.17 -18.74
C ALA A 274 8.19 32.99 -17.28
N SER A 275 9.12 33.09 -16.31
CA SER A 275 8.84 32.85 -14.89
C SER A 275 7.74 33.75 -14.32
N ALA A 276 7.66 35.02 -14.76
CA ALA A 276 6.63 35.95 -14.30
C ALA A 276 5.22 35.54 -14.77
N GLN A 277 5.12 35.08 -16.03
CA GLN A 277 3.87 34.61 -16.62
C GLN A 277 3.42 33.30 -15.96
N LEU A 278 4.34 32.44 -15.54
CA LEU A 278 4.02 31.20 -14.82
C LEU A 278 3.57 31.45 -13.38
N GLN A 279 4.17 32.43 -12.69
CA GLN A 279 3.71 32.85 -11.37
C GLN A 279 2.29 33.40 -11.43
N GLU A 280 1.99 34.26 -12.40
CA GLU A 280 0.65 34.79 -12.59
C GLU A 280 -0.34 33.69 -13.03
N LEU A 281 0.13 32.68 -13.77
CA LEU A 281 -0.70 31.53 -14.17
C LEU A 281 -1.09 30.69 -12.96
N GLY A 282 -0.12 30.36 -12.09
CA GLY A 282 -0.38 29.63 -10.85
C GLY A 282 -1.39 30.37 -9.97
N ARG A 283 -1.22 31.68 -9.82
CA ARG A 283 -2.13 32.54 -9.04
C ARG A 283 -3.56 32.56 -9.60
N LEU A 284 -3.70 32.70 -10.92
CA LEU A 284 -5.01 32.71 -11.57
C LEU A 284 -5.70 31.34 -11.53
N LEU A 285 -4.94 30.24 -11.61
CA LEU A 285 -5.49 28.89 -11.44
C LEU A 285 -5.99 28.67 -10.00
N GLU A 286 -5.26 29.14 -9.00
CA GLU A 286 -5.70 29.17 -7.59
C GLU A 286 -7.02 29.95 -7.41
N ASP A 287 -7.13 31.14 -8.01
CA ASP A 287 -8.34 31.98 -7.96
C ASP A 287 -9.55 31.30 -8.66
N VAL A 288 -9.34 30.59 -9.76
CA VAL A 288 -10.41 29.86 -10.46
C VAL A 288 -10.93 28.70 -9.61
N THR A 289 -10.04 28.01 -8.89
CA THR A 289 -10.39 26.86 -8.03
C THR A 289 -11.05 27.26 -6.71
N SER A 290 -10.71 28.44 -6.17
CA SER A 290 -11.35 28.97 -4.96
C SER A 290 -12.76 29.52 -5.20
N GLN A 291 -13.11 29.86 -6.44
CA GLN A 291 -14.43 30.39 -6.82
C GLN A 291 -15.41 29.32 -7.32
N SER A 292 -15.00 28.05 -7.49
CA SER A 292 -15.82 26.97 -8.06
C SER A 292 -16.02 25.77 -7.12
N ALA A 293 -16.45 26.01 -5.88
CA ALA A 293 -17.41 25.19 -5.10
C ALA A 293 -17.52 25.71 -3.65
N PRO A 294 -18.70 25.71 -3.01
CA PRO A 294 -18.78 25.80 -1.56
C PRO A 294 -18.10 24.57 -0.92
N SER A 295 -17.43 24.75 0.22
CA SER A 295 -16.63 23.72 0.89
C SER A 295 -17.43 22.42 1.23
N PRO A 296 -16.96 21.21 0.84
CA PRO A 296 -17.69 19.97 1.10
C PRO A 296 -17.51 19.40 2.53
N ARG A 297 -17.55 20.24 3.59
CA ARG A 297 -17.30 19.79 4.99
C ARG A 297 -18.30 20.26 6.04
N ALA A 298 -19.42 20.88 5.62
CA ALA A 298 -20.33 21.55 6.56
C ALA A 298 -21.15 20.62 7.48
N ARG A 299 -21.20 19.29 7.24
CA ARG A 299 -21.98 18.33 8.04
C ARG A 299 -21.27 16.98 8.16
N ALA A 300 -20.23 16.88 8.99
CA ALA A 300 -19.70 15.56 9.41
C ALA A 300 -20.60 14.96 10.50
N SER A 301 -20.70 13.63 10.61
CA SER A 301 -21.49 12.99 11.67
C SER A 301 -21.01 13.38 13.08
N TRP A 302 -21.86 13.16 14.09
CA TRP A 302 -21.50 13.49 15.47
C TRP A 302 -20.25 12.72 15.93
N ALA A 303 -20.12 11.46 15.53
CA ALA A 303 -18.99 10.61 15.84
C ALA A 303 -17.68 11.18 15.27
N LEU A 304 -17.69 11.55 13.99
CA LEU A 304 -16.52 12.16 13.34
C LEU A 304 -16.11 13.47 14.02
N ARG A 305 -17.09 14.34 14.35
CA ARG A 305 -16.81 15.58 15.09
C ARG A 305 -16.19 15.30 16.46
N ARG A 306 -16.69 14.30 17.18
CA ARG A 306 -16.21 13.97 18.53
C ARG A 306 -14.78 13.43 18.52
N MET A 307 -14.39 12.75 17.44
CA MET A 307 -13.03 12.22 17.21
C MET A 307 -12.05 13.24 16.58
N GLY A 308 -12.43 14.52 16.43
CA GLY A 308 -11.54 15.53 15.83
C GLY A 308 -11.33 15.40 14.32
N VAL A 309 -12.07 14.53 13.63
CA VAL A 309 -11.84 14.19 12.22
C VAL A 309 -12.02 15.39 11.26
N PRO A 310 -13.08 16.22 11.36
CA PRO A 310 -13.22 17.38 10.49
C PRO A 310 -12.08 18.38 10.62
N LEU A 311 -11.49 18.50 11.82
CA LEU A 311 -10.35 19.37 12.08
C LEU A 311 -9.08 18.82 11.41
N ALA A 312 -8.84 17.51 11.56
CA ALA A 312 -7.75 16.82 10.87
C ALA A 312 -7.84 16.99 9.34
N TRP A 313 -9.03 16.78 8.79
CA TRP A 313 -9.31 17.02 7.39
C TRP A 313 -9.01 18.47 6.96
N SER A 314 -9.46 19.47 7.72
CA SER A 314 -9.30 20.89 7.39
C SER A 314 -7.88 21.40 7.53
N GLU A 315 -7.19 21.05 8.62
CA GLU A 315 -5.88 21.63 8.92
C GLU A 315 -4.76 20.90 8.17
N PHE A 316 -4.83 19.58 8.02
CA PHE A 316 -3.77 18.81 7.35
C PHE A 316 -4.05 18.55 5.87
N GLY A 317 -5.28 18.76 5.39
CA GLY A 317 -5.63 18.55 3.98
C GLY A 317 -5.64 17.07 3.55
N VAL A 318 -5.90 16.18 4.51
CA VAL A 318 -5.82 14.71 4.38
C VAL A 318 -7.20 14.07 4.40
N ASP A 319 -7.30 12.88 3.80
CA ASP A 319 -8.55 12.12 3.68
C ASP A 319 -8.33 10.59 3.76
N GLY A 320 -7.13 10.11 4.11
CA GLY A 320 -6.79 8.68 4.12
C GLY A 320 -6.26 8.13 2.79
N SER A 321 -6.10 8.97 1.76
CA SER A 321 -5.53 8.55 0.48
C SER A 321 -4.17 7.86 0.63
N GLY A 322 -3.96 6.80 -0.16
CA GLY A 322 -2.72 6.02 -0.14
C GLY A 322 -2.68 4.90 0.91
N VAL A 323 -3.72 4.77 1.74
CA VAL A 323 -3.80 3.73 2.77
C VAL A 323 -4.81 2.65 2.40
N ARG A 324 -4.45 1.38 2.64
CA ARG A 324 -5.31 0.20 2.46
C ARG A 324 -5.80 -0.30 3.81
N VAL A 325 -7.11 -0.42 3.97
CA VAL A 325 -7.75 -0.91 5.20
C VAL A 325 -8.53 -2.17 4.91
N ALA A 326 -8.14 -3.29 5.52
CA ALA A 326 -8.89 -4.52 5.46
C ALA A 326 -10.00 -4.54 6.52
N VAL A 327 -11.21 -4.90 6.10
CA VAL A 327 -12.37 -5.06 6.97
C VAL A 327 -12.81 -6.52 6.90
N LEU A 328 -12.60 -7.27 7.98
CA LEU A 328 -12.88 -8.70 8.06
C LEU A 328 -14.29 -8.88 8.65
N ALA A 329 -15.30 -9.03 7.80
CA ALA A 329 -16.71 -9.02 8.20
C ALA A 329 -17.59 -9.89 7.27
N THR A 330 -18.80 -9.42 6.94
CA THR A 330 -19.78 -10.13 6.08
C THR A 330 -19.69 -9.73 4.60
N GLY A 331 -18.71 -8.91 4.23
CA GLY A 331 -18.54 -8.35 2.90
C GLY A 331 -18.83 -6.86 2.82
N THR A 332 -18.91 -6.31 1.61
CA THR A 332 -19.16 -4.88 1.40
C THR A 332 -19.95 -4.65 0.13
N ASP A 333 -21.07 -3.94 0.23
CA ASP A 333 -21.79 -3.38 -0.91
C ASP A 333 -21.04 -2.14 -1.44
N GLY A 334 -20.09 -2.39 -2.34
CA GLY A 334 -19.35 -1.38 -3.10
C GLY A 334 -20.17 -0.62 -4.15
N GLN A 335 -21.46 -0.93 -4.36
CA GLN A 335 -22.36 -0.11 -5.19
C GLN A 335 -23.10 0.94 -4.34
N HIS A 336 -23.00 0.86 -3.01
CA HIS A 336 -23.57 1.86 -2.13
C HIS A 336 -23.01 3.26 -2.45
N PRO A 337 -23.82 4.33 -2.51
CA PRO A 337 -23.36 5.68 -2.88
C PRO A 337 -22.17 6.21 -2.08
N ASP A 338 -22.04 5.83 -0.80
CA ASP A 338 -20.88 6.22 0.03
C ASP A 338 -19.61 5.39 -0.20
N LEU A 339 -19.71 4.25 -0.87
CA LEU A 339 -18.64 3.25 -1.02
C LEU A 339 -18.24 3.00 -2.48
N VAL A 340 -18.96 3.57 -3.43
CA VAL A 340 -18.66 3.44 -4.86
C VAL A 340 -17.22 3.88 -5.16
N GLY A 341 -16.46 2.99 -5.81
CA GLY A 341 -15.06 3.20 -6.18
C GLY A 341 -14.05 3.07 -5.03
N LYS A 342 -14.46 2.62 -3.84
CA LYS A 342 -13.57 2.52 -2.66
C LYS A 342 -13.09 1.11 -2.34
N VAL A 343 -13.85 0.09 -2.73
CA VAL A 343 -13.45 -1.32 -2.59
C VAL A 343 -12.37 -1.64 -3.62
N TRP A 344 -11.16 -1.92 -3.14
CA TRP A 344 -9.98 -2.23 -3.94
C TRP A 344 -9.88 -3.71 -4.28
N ALA A 345 -10.08 -4.56 -3.28
CA ALA A 345 -10.12 -6.01 -3.43
C ALA A 345 -11.15 -6.60 -2.48
N SER A 346 -11.65 -7.79 -2.81
CA SER A 346 -12.56 -8.54 -1.96
C SER A 346 -12.33 -10.03 -2.13
N TYR A 347 -12.47 -10.79 -1.05
CA TYR A 347 -12.35 -12.24 -1.06
C TYR A 347 -13.27 -12.88 -0.02
N ASP A 348 -13.86 -14.04 -0.35
CA ASP A 348 -14.75 -14.80 0.55
C ASP A 348 -14.09 -16.07 1.08
N PHE A 349 -13.86 -16.11 2.39
CA PHE A 349 -13.25 -17.23 3.11
C PHE A 349 -14.28 -18.24 3.62
N THR A 350 -15.58 -17.94 3.51
CA THR A 350 -16.64 -18.76 4.10
C THR A 350 -17.04 -19.97 3.23
N GLY A 351 -16.46 -20.08 2.03
CA GLY A 351 -16.74 -21.12 1.05
C GLY A 351 -17.87 -20.79 0.08
N GLY A 352 -18.15 -19.49 -0.14
CA GLY A 352 -19.04 -19.03 -1.20
C GLY A 352 -18.49 -19.34 -2.61
N PRO A 353 -19.33 -19.26 -3.66
CA PRO A 353 -18.89 -19.52 -5.03
C PRO A 353 -17.76 -18.55 -5.44
N GLU A 354 -16.71 -19.06 -6.11
CA GLU A 354 -15.53 -18.31 -6.59
C GLU A 354 -15.89 -17.09 -7.48
N ASP A 355 -17.10 -17.09 -8.06
CA ASP A 355 -17.66 -16.03 -8.91
C ASP A 355 -18.60 -15.05 -8.18
N ALA A 356 -18.64 -15.06 -6.83
CA ALA A 356 -19.40 -14.06 -6.09
C ALA A 356 -18.81 -12.67 -6.38
N ALA A 357 -19.45 -11.94 -7.30
CA ALA A 357 -19.01 -10.65 -7.79
C ALA A 357 -18.55 -9.74 -6.63
N ALA A 358 -17.37 -9.14 -6.79
CA ALA A 358 -16.93 -8.03 -5.97
C ALA A 358 -18.10 -7.07 -5.78
N SER A 359 -18.52 -6.81 -4.53
CA SER A 359 -19.61 -5.90 -4.14
C SER A 359 -20.96 -6.53 -3.72
N VAL A 360 -20.97 -7.63 -2.96
CA VAL A 360 -22.21 -8.08 -2.27
C VAL A 360 -21.99 -8.30 -0.79
N ASP A 361 -22.95 -7.86 0.02
CA ASP A 361 -23.00 -8.09 1.47
C ASP A 361 -24.44 -8.44 1.86
N PRO A 362 -24.80 -9.73 1.84
CA PRO A 362 -26.18 -10.17 2.09
C PRO A 362 -26.63 -9.93 3.53
N ASN A 363 -25.70 -9.71 4.46
CA ASN A 363 -25.99 -9.41 5.86
C ASN A 363 -26.09 -7.89 6.11
N GLY A 364 -25.19 -7.11 5.51
CA GLY A 364 -25.12 -5.67 5.63
C GLY A 364 -24.21 -5.15 6.76
N TYR A 365 -23.72 -6.02 7.65
CA TYR A 365 -22.84 -5.60 8.75
C TYR A 365 -21.50 -5.07 8.23
N GLY A 366 -20.83 -5.79 7.34
CA GLY A 366 -19.55 -5.35 6.79
C GLY A 366 -19.65 -4.06 5.96
N THR A 367 -20.75 -3.85 5.24
CA THR A 367 -21.05 -2.58 4.54
C THR A 367 -21.17 -1.42 5.51
N SER A 368 -21.88 -1.62 6.62
CA SER A 368 -22.00 -0.60 7.66
C SER A 368 -20.63 -0.23 8.23
N LEU A 369 -19.76 -1.20 8.48
CA LEU A 369 -18.41 -0.96 9.02
C LEU A 369 -17.44 -0.33 8.03
N ALA A 370 -17.42 -0.82 6.78
CA ALA A 370 -16.64 -0.24 5.69
C ALA A 370 -16.98 1.25 5.48
N SER A 371 -18.25 1.62 5.67
CA SER A 371 -18.70 3.02 5.59
C SER A 371 -18.19 3.91 6.72
N LEU A 372 -17.88 3.35 7.90
CA LEU A 372 -17.28 4.11 9.00
C LEU A 372 -15.77 4.33 8.78
N VAL A 373 -15.10 3.39 8.11
CA VAL A 373 -13.71 3.55 7.70
C VAL A 373 -13.62 4.58 6.58
N ALA A 374 -14.28 4.34 5.45
CA ALA A 374 -14.04 5.08 4.21
C ALA A 374 -15.31 5.63 3.54
N GLY A 375 -16.47 5.62 4.20
CA GLY A 375 -17.72 6.15 3.63
C GLY A 375 -17.62 7.64 3.25
N GLY A 376 -18.40 8.02 2.23
CA GLY A 376 -18.49 9.39 1.75
C GLY A 376 -19.49 10.22 2.53
N ASP A 377 -20.10 11.18 1.83
CA ASP A 377 -21.13 12.09 2.30
C ASP A 377 -22.37 12.09 1.40
N ALA A 378 -22.66 10.97 0.72
CA ALA A 378 -23.75 10.88 -0.25
C ALA A 378 -25.14 11.16 0.34
N SER A 379 -25.29 11.05 1.68
CA SER A 379 -26.50 11.48 2.40
C SER A 379 -26.59 12.98 2.69
N GLY A 380 -25.57 13.77 2.33
CA GLY A 380 -25.37 15.14 2.77
C GLY A 380 -24.75 15.27 4.17
N GLU A 381 -24.41 14.16 4.82
CA GLU A 381 -23.61 14.07 6.04
C GLU A 381 -22.47 13.07 5.85
N ALA A 382 -21.22 13.48 6.16
CA ALA A 382 -20.06 12.61 6.06
C ALA A 382 -20.04 11.58 7.19
N ILE A 383 -19.88 10.30 6.86
CA ILE A 383 -19.92 9.18 7.84
C ILE A 383 -18.60 8.44 8.01
N GLY A 384 -17.72 8.42 7.00
CA GLY A 384 -16.42 7.76 7.06
C GLY A 384 -15.30 8.67 7.55
N VAL A 385 -14.33 8.13 8.27
CA VAL A 385 -13.17 8.89 8.79
C VAL A 385 -12.12 9.16 7.70
N SER A 386 -11.93 8.22 6.78
CA SER A 386 -10.91 8.24 5.73
C SER A 386 -11.52 7.98 4.36
N PRO A 387 -12.30 8.93 3.80
CA PRO A 387 -13.02 8.73 2.55
C PRO A 387 -12.13 8.47 1.32
N GLY A 388 -10.82 8.79 1.40
CA GLY A 388 -9.82 8.51 0.36
C GLY A 388 -9.13 7.16 0.48
N ALA A 389 -9.28 6.45 1.61
CA ALA A 389 -8.67 5.13 1.81
C ALA A 389 -9.25 4.08 0.86
N ARG A 390 -8.49 3.02 0.62
CA ARG A 390 -8.89 1.86 -0.18
C ARG A 390 -9.29 0.71 0.74
N LEU A 391 -10.44 0.09 0.49
CA LEU A 391 -10.99 -0.98 1.31
C LEU A 391 -10.63 -2.35 0.74
N LEU A 392 -10.16 -3.26 1.60
CA LEU A 392 -10.03 -4.69 1.31
C LEU A 392 -11.16 -5.42 2.06
N SER A 393 -12.12 -5.96 1.31
CA SER A 393 -13.32 -6.58 1.89
C SER A 393 -13.15 -8.09 2.04
N ALA A 394 -12.78 -8.54 3.24
CA ALA A 394 -12.62 -9.95 3.55
C ALA A 394 -13.91 -10.50 4.19
N VAL A 395 -14.57 -11.43 3.51
CA VAL A 395 -15.77 -12.09 4.01
C VAL A 395 -15.35 -13.27 4.87
N VAL A 396 -15.48 -13.13 6.19
CA VAL A 396 -15.18 -14.17 7.20
C VAL A 396 -16.42 -14.57 7.98
N LEU A 397 -17.52 -13.84 7.80
CA LEU A 397 -18.84 -14.12 8.36
C LEU A 397 -19.83 -14.40 7.24
N ARG A 398 -20.63 -15.46 7.42
CA ARG A 398 -21.71 -15.85 6.52
C ARG A 398 -22.89 -14.87 6.64
N ALA A 399 -23.88 -15.04 5.76
CA ALA A 399 -25.08 -14.20 5.75
C ALA A 399 -25.86 -14.19 7.08
N ASP A 400 -25.78 -15.27 7.87
CA ASP A 400 -26.40 -15.39 9.19
C ASP A 400 -25.53 -14.80 10.33
N GLY A 401 -24.36 -14.24 10.01
CA GLY A 401 -23.40 -13.69 10.96
C GLY A 401 -22.47 -14.73 11.59
N SER A 402 -22.54 -16.01 11.20
CA SER A 402 -21.66 -17.06 11.70
C SER A 402 -20.30 -17.09 11.01
N GLY A 403 -19.23 -17.35 11.76
CA GLY A 403 -17.85 -17.42 11.25
C GLY A 403 -17.05 -18.56 11.87
N ARG A 404 -15.88 -18.85 11.31
CA ARG A 404 -14.91 -19.80 11.86
C ARG A 404 -13.60 -19.08 12.15
N GLU A 405 -12.91 -19.48 13.21
CA GLU A 405 -11.58 -18.93 13.55
C GLU A 405 -10.59 -19.14 12.39
N GLY A 406 -10.66 -20.28 11.70
CA GLY A 406 -9.83 -20.54 10.51
C GLY A 406 -10.09 -19.59 9.34
N ASP A 407 -11.35 -19.20 9.10
CA ASP A 407 -11.71 -18.24 8.05
C ASP A 407 -11.10 -16.86 8.37
N LEU A 408 -11.07 -16.49 9.66
CA LEU A 408 -10.45 -15.24 10.14
C LEU A 408 -8.92 -15.26 10.01
N LEU A 409 -8.26 -16.38 10.33
CA LEU A 409 -6.80 -16.54 10.19
C LEU A 409 -6.38 -16.48 8.72
N ALA A 410 -7.10 -17.15 7.83
CA ALA A 410 -6.82 -17.08 6.39
C ALA A 410 -7.03 -15.66 5.82
N ALA A 411 -8.02 -14.92 6.35
CA ALA A 411 -8.24 -13.54 5.96
C ALA A 411 -7.15 -12.57 6.46
N LEU A 412 -6.53 -12.89 7.59
CA LEU A 412 -5.39 -12.15 8.12
C LEU A 412 -4.15 -12.33 7.25
N GLU A 413 -3.86 -13.55 6.80
CA GLU A 413 -2.83 -13.85 5.79
C GLU A 413 -3.13 -13.14 4.46
N TRP A 414 -4.37 -13.22 3.97
CA TRP A 414 -4.75 -12.51 2.74
C TRP A 414 -4.65 -10.99 2.84
N ALA A 415 -4.96 -10.41 4.00
CA ALA A 415 -4.81 -8.97 4.19
C ALA A 415 -3.34 -8.54 4.06
N GLU A 416 -2.41 -9.38 4.51
CA GLU A 416 -0.97 -9.18 4.32
C GLU A 416 -0.56 -9.31 2.85
N ASP A 417 -1.02 -10.34 2.13
CA ASP A 417 -0.81 -10.50 0.69
C ASP A 417 -1.35 -9.30 -0.13
N GLN A 418 -2.42 -8.67 0.34
CA GLN A 418 -3.00 -7.46 -0.26
C GLN A 418 -2.29 -6.16 0.17
N HIS A 419 -1.24 -6.27 0.97
CA HIS A 419 -0.50 -5.16 1.58
C HIS A 419 -1.43 -4.20 2.34
N ALA A 420 -2.30 -4.76 3.20
CA ALA A 420 -3.09 -3.96 4.12
C ALA A 420 -2.17 -3.19 5.07
N ASP A 421 -2.51 -1.92 5.34
CA ASP A 421 -1.82 -1.12 6.34
C ASP A 421 -2.50 -1.23 7.70
N VAL A 422 -3.82 -1.42 7.66
CA VAL A 422 -4.69 -1.55 8.83
C VAL A 422 -5.65 -2.71 8.60
N VAL A 423 -5.80 -3.55 9.61
CA VAL A 423 -6.81 -4.62 9.64
C VAL A 423 -7.82 -4.31 10.73
N VAL A 424 -9.09 -4.25 10.37
CA VAL A 424 -10.21 -4.07 11.28
C VAL A 424 -10.92 -5.41 11.48
N ILE A 425 -10.93 -5.89 12.72
CA ILE A 425 -11.63 -7.10 13.18
C ILE A 425 -12.78 -6.67 14.10
N PRO A 426 -13.99 -6.43 13.56
CA PRO A 426 -15.14 -5.88 14.27
C PRO A 426 -15.96 -6.96 15.00
N LEU A 427 -15.32 -8.09 15.31
CA LEU A 427 -15.93 -9.33 15.78
C LEU A 427 -14.98 -10.04 16.74
N GLY A 428 -15.50 -11.00 17.51
CA GLY A 428 -14.70 -11.84 18.37
C GLY A 428 -15.45 -13.08 18.83
N SER A 429 -14.73 -14.02 19.43
CA SER A 429 -15.34 -15.20 20.06
C SER A 429 -15.44 -15.01 21.57
N SER A 430 -16.49 -15.57 22.18
CA SER A 430 -16.80 -15.47 23.61
C SER A 430 -15.84 -16.23 24.53
N ARG A 431 -14.62 -16.55 24.06
CA ARG A 431 -13.57 -17.06 24.93
C ARG A 431 -13.08 -15.88 25.77
N GLN A 432 -13.35 -15.94 27.08
CA GLN A 432 -12.81 -14.96 28.03
C GLN A 432 -11.27 -15.02 28.07
N GLU A 433 -10.71 -16.20 27.79
CA GLU A 433 -9.27 -16.43 27.71
C GLU A 433 -8.69 -16.00 26.35
N ARG A 434 -7.41 -15.64 26.37
CA ARG A 434 -6.62 -15.39 25.16
C ARG A 434 -6.54 -16.64 24.30
N SER A 435 -6.36 -16.45 23.00
CA SER A 435 -6.18 -17.55 22.06
C SER A 435 -4.72 -17.61 21.63
N PRO A 436 -3.96 -18.66 21.96
CA PRO A 436 -2.55 -18.77 21.56
C PRO A 436 -2.33 -18.59 20.06
N ILE A 437 -3.27 -19.06 19.23
CA ILE A 437 -3.18 -18.94 17.77
C ILE A 437 -3.38 -17.48 17.32
N PHE A 438 -4.32 -16.74 17.92
CA PHE A 438 -4.48 -15.32 17.59
C PHE A 438 -3.35 -14.47 18.15
N ALA A 439 -2.80 -14.83 19.33
CA ALA A 439 -1.63 -14.17 19.87
C ALA A 439 -0.43 -14.29 18.92
N GLU A 440 -0.14 -15.48 18.41
CA GLU A 440 0.94 -15.72 17.45
C GLU A 440 0.69 -15.01 16.12
N MET A 441 -0.50 -15.13 15.54
CA MET A 441 -0.82 -14.50 14.25
C MET A 441 -0.78 -12.97 14.33
N ILE A 442 -1.34 -12.37 15.38
CA ILE A 442 -1.32 -10.91 15.55
C ILE A 442 0.10 -10.42 15.81
N GLN A 443 0.94 -11.20 16.51
CA GLN A 443 2.34 -10.87 16.65
C GLN A 443 3.06 -10.83 15.29
N VAL A 444 2.84 -11.83 14.43
CA VAL A 444 3.43 -11.85 13.09
C VAL A 444 2.97 -10.64 12.27
N ILE A 445 1.67 -10.33 12.27
CA ILE A 445 1.11 -9.19 11.54
C ILE A 445 1.64 -7.84 12.06
N ASP A 446 1.78 -7.71 13.38
CA ASP A 446 2.39 -6.55 14.03
C ASP A 446 3.86 -6.38 13.62
N GLU A 447 4.63 -7.47 13.56
CA GLU A 447 6.02 -7.47 13.12
C GLU A 447 6.20 -7.10 11.65
N LEU A 448 5.18 -7.34 10.82
CA LEU A 448 5.13 -6.92 9.41
C LEU A 448 4.71 -5.45 9.22
N GLY A 449 4.35 -4.74 10.28
CA GLY A 449 4.01 -3.32 10.21
C GLY A 449 2.53 -3.04 9.96
N ILE A 450 1.67 -4.05 10.11
CA ILE A 450 0.23 -3.94 9.87
C ILE A 450 -0.48 -3.69 11.21
N ILE A 451 -1.26 -2.62 11.29
CA ILE A 451 -1.95 -2.25 12.53
C ILE A 451 -3.26 -3.03 12.65
N VAL A 452 -3.43 -3.80 13.73
CA VAL A 452 -4.65 -4.56 14.00
C VAL A 452 -5.55 -3.81 14.98
N VAL A 453 -6.78 -3.53 14.56
CA VAL A 453 -7.83 -2.86 15.34
C VAL A 453 -8.97 -3.83 15.57
N CYS A 454 -9.33 -4.09 16.83
CA CYS A 454 -10.31 -5.10 17.20
C CYS A 454 -11.42 -4.53 18.07
N ALA A 455 -12.66 -4.97 17.83
CA ALA A 455 -13.75 -4.75 18.80
C ALA A 455 -13.51 -5.60 20.06
N VAL A 456 -13.76 -5.03 21.26
CA VAL A 456 -13.58 -5.79 22.52
C VAL A 456 -14.78 -6.64 22.93
N GLY A 457 -15.94 -6.44 22.31
CA GLY A 457 -17.17 -7.19 22.60
C GLY A 457 -18.36 -6.32 23.01
N ASN A 458 -19.53 -6.95 23.07
CA ASN A 458 -20.81 -6.33 23.41
C ASN A 458 -21.48 -7.02 24.62
N GLU A 459 -20.71 -7.75 25.43
CA GLU A 459 -21.18 -8.55 26.56
C GLU A 459 -21.18 -7.76 27.88
N GLY A 460 -20.77 -6.49 27.85
CA GLY A 460 -20.67 -5.62 29.01
C GLY A 460 -19.36 -5.77 29.79
N HIS A 461 -19.18 -4.87 30.76
CA HIS A 461 -17.98 -4.82 31.60
C HIS A 461 -17.76 -6.13 32.38
N GLY A 462 -16.50 -6.55 32.50
CA GLY A 462 -16.08 -7.85 33.04
C GLY A 462 -16.02 -8.97 32.00
N HIS A 463 -16.40 -8.69 30.76
CA HIS A 463 -16.30 -9.60 29.63
C HIS A 463 -15.43 -9.00 28.54
N LEU A 464 -14.70 -9.86 27.83
CA LEU A 464 -13.85 -9.51 26.68
C LEU A 464 -13.91 -10.64 25.66
N LEU A 465 -13.77 -10.29 24.38
CA LEU A 465 -13.69 -11.24 23.27
C LEU A 465 -12.25 -11.30 22.72
N THR A 466 -11.86 -12.48 22.23
CA THR A 466 -10.65 -12.64 21.41
C THR A 466 -11.00 -12.46 19.92
N PRO A 467 -10.18 -11.77 19.11
CA PRO A 467 -8.82 -11.28 19.41
C PRO A 467 -8.73 -9.88 20.04
N GLY A 468 -9.84 -9.21 20.36
CA GLY A 468 -9.81 -7.85 20.95
C GLY A 468 -9.10 -7.75 22.30
N ASN A 469 -8.97 -8.87 23.01
CA ASN A 469 -8.20 -8.98 24.24
C ASN A 469 -6.69 -9.16 24.04
N GLU A 470 -6.17 -9.39 22.83
CA GLU A 470 -4.74 -9.63 22.61
C GLU A 470 -3.87 -8.37 22.82
N PRO A 471 -2.65 -8.46 23.37
CA PRO A 471 -1.87 -7.28 23.75
C PRO A 471 -1.51 -6.35 22.57
N LEU A 472 -1.16 -6.94 21.42
CA LEU A 472 -0.70 -6.21 20.24
C LEU A 472 -1.85 -5.72 19.34
N ALA A 473 -3.06 -6.25 19.52
CA ALA A 473 -4.26 -5.70 18.88
C ALA A 473 -4.76 -4.47 19.64
N ILE A 474 -5.13 -3.41 18.93
CA ILE A 474 -5.76 -2.24 19.54
C ILE A 474 -7.23 -2.58 19.81
N GLY A 475 -7.55 -2.90 21.05
CA GLY A 475 -8.90 -3.22 21.49
C GLY A 475 -9.74 -1.95 21.69
N VAL A 476 -10.90 -1.87 21.06
CA VAL A 476 -11.76 -0.67 21.05
C VAL A 476 -13.10 -0.91 21.71
N GLY A 477 -13.39 -0.13 22.76
CA GLY A 477 -14.71 -0.05 23.41
C GLY A 477 -15.60 1.05 22.82
N SER A 478 -16.85 1.13 23.27
CA SER A 478 -17.85 2.07 22.76
C SER A 478 -18.30 3.10 23.77
N THR A 479 -18.42 4.35 23.31
CA THR A 479 -19.11 5.43 24.03
C THR A 479 -20.35 5.90 23.28
N ASP A 480 -21.26 6.54 24.00
CA ASP A 480 -22.36 7.32 23.43
C ASP A 480 -21.97 8.78 23.18
N ARG A 481 -22.98 9.62 22.92
CA ARG A 481 -22.80 11.03 22.55
C ARG A 481 -22.47 11.92 23.74
N GLU A 482 -22.72 11.42 24.94
CA GLU A 482 -22.46 12.05 26.21
C GLU A 482 -21.09 11.62 26.77
N ASP A 483 -20.29 10.88 25.98
CA ASP A 483 -19.01 10.26 26.35
C ASP A 483 -19.13 9.19 27.44
N GLU A 484 -20.34 8.69 27.71
CA GLU A 484 -20.53 7.59 28.64
C GLU A 484 -20.21 6.26 27.94
N ALA A 485 -19.46 5.39 28.62
CA ALA A 485 -19.18 4.06 28.13
C ALA A 485 -20.50 3.27 27.99
N ALA A 486 -20.78 2.79 26.79
CA ALA A 486 -22.01 2.08 26.48
C ALA A 486 -22.18 0.86 27.41
N SER A 487 -23.41 0.61 27.85
CA SER A 487 -23.69 -0.48 28.80
C SER A 487 -23.31 -1.86 28.27
N PHE A 488 -23.38 -2.06 26.95
CA PHE A 488 -22.94 -3.27 26.27
C PHE A 488 -21.42 -3.34 26.08
N SER A 489 -20.69 -2.22 26.18
CA SER A 489 -19.26 -2.22 25.85
C SER A 489 -18.52 -3.15 26.81
N SER A 490 -17.88 -4.16 26.25
CA SER A 490 -16.95 -5.02 26.94
C SER A 490 -15.72 -4.23 27.42
N GLY A 491 -15.01 -4.79 28.40
CA GLY A 491 -13.89 -4.13 29.06
C GLY A 491 -13.58 -4.78 30.40
N GLY A 492 -12.30 -4.90 30.73
CA GLY A 492 -11.85 -5.58 31.93
C GLY A 492 -10.35 -5.87 31.94
N VAL A 493 -9.93 -6.64 32.95
CA VAL A 493 -8.56 -7.11 33.11
C VAL A 493 -8.33 -8.43 32.37
N VAL A 494 -7.23 -8.54 31.63
CA VAL A 494 -6.77 -9.75 30.96
C VAL A 494 -5.60 -10.36 31.73
N PRO A 495 -5.71 -11.62 32.18
CA PRO A 495 -4.59 -12.34 32.82
C PRO A 495 -3.50 -12.73 31.81
N MET A 496 -2.22 -12.59 32.19
CA MET A 496 -1.08 -13.04 31.38
C MET A 496 0.04 -13.57 32.28
N ASP A 497 0.17 -14.88 32.44
CA ASP A 497 1.15 -15.62 33.25
C ASP A 497 1.50 -14.97 34.62
N ASP A 498 2.38 -13.96 34.67
CA ASP A 498 2.82 -13.27 35.88
C ASP A 498 2.37 -11.78 35.98
N ASP A 499 1.52 -11.31 35.06
CA ASP A 499 1.04 -9.93 34.98
C ASP A 499 -0.44 -9.85 34.55
N VAL A 500 -0.99 -8.66 34.61
CA VAL A 500 -2.33 -8.35 34.13
C VAL A 500 -2.30 -7.05 33.32
N TYR A 501 -3.10 -6.97 32.25
CA TYR A 501 -3.27 -5.72 31.52
C TYR A 501 -4.75 -5.43 31.27
N VAL A 502 -5.04 -4.16 31.03
CA VAL A 502 -6.42 -3.67 30.88
C VAL A 502 -6.79 -3.54 29.41
N LYS A 503 -8.03 -3.93 29.08
CA LYS A 503 -8.71 -3.63 27.81
C LYS A 503 -10.06 -2.95 28.10
N PRO A 504 -10.59 -2.09 27.21
CA PRO A 504 -10.03 -1.71 25.92
C PRO A 504 -8.74 -0.87 26.02
N ASP A 505 -8.04 -0.69 24.91
CA ASP A 505 -6.93 0.26 24.82
C ASP A 505 -7.45 1.68 24.60
N LEU A 506 -8.51 1.82 23.80
CA LEU A 506 -9.15 3.08 23.48
C LEU A 506 -10.67 2.87 23.41
N VAL A 507 -11.41 3.97 23.51
CA VAL A 507 -12.82 3.98 23.11
C VAL A 507 -13.05 4.88 21.90
N ALA A 508 -14.10 4.58 21.16
CA ALA A 508 -14.59 5.43 20.08
C ALA A 508 -16.13 5.44 20.09
N PRO A 509 -16.78 6.43 19.47
CA PRO A 509 -18.24 6.48 19.33
C PRO A 509 -18.80 5.15 18.82
N GLY A 510 -19.78 4.57 19.51
CA GLY A 510 -20.33 3.26 19.18
C GLY A 510 -21.82 3.09 19.42
N VAL A 511 -22.54 4.15 19.78
CA VAL A 511 -24.00 4.13 20.01
C VAL A 511 -24.70 5.03 18.99
N ASP A 512 -25.74 4.53 18.31
CA ASP A 512 -26.52 5.28 17.33
C ASP A 512 -25.66 5.94 16.24
N ILE A 513 -24.71 5.15 15.72
CA ILE A 513 -23.79 5.58 14.67
C ILE A 513 -24.47 5.42 13.31
N ARG A 514 -24.57 6.51 12.56
CA ARG A 514 -25.09 6.48 11.19
C ARG A 514 -24.12 5.74 10.28
N THR A 515 -24.61 4.70 9.61
CA THR A 515 -23.83 3.83 8.71
C THR A 515 -24.54 3.66 7.37
N ALA A 516 -23.81 3.26 6.34
CA ALA A 516 -24.39 2.76 5.10
C ALA A 516 -25.17 1.45 5.35
N GLN A 517 -26.24 1.26 4.61
CA GLN A 517 -27.03 0.02 4.59
C GLN A 517 -26.85 -0.68 3.23
N ALA A 518 -26.51 -1.96 3.24
CA ALA A 518 -26.43 -2.75 2.01
C ALA A 518 -27.76 -2.74 1.25
N GLY A 519 -27.70 -2.62 -0.08
CA GLY A 519 -28.88 -2.40 -0.93
C GLY A 519 -29.33 -0.93 -1.01
N GLY A 520 -28.61 -0.01 -0.34
CA GLY A 520 -28.84 1.42 -0.37
C GLY A 520 -29.44 1.98 0.92
N GLY A 521 -29.18 3.27 1.17
CA GLY A 521 -29.72 4.00 2.31
C GLY A 521 -28.81 3.99 3.53
N TRP A 522 -29.32 4.48 4.66
CA TRP A 522 -28.55 4.62 5.90
C TRP A 522 -29.34 4.15 7.10
N ARG A 523 -28.64 3.59 8.08
CA ARG A 523 -29.23 3.15 9.34
C ARG A 523 -28.34 3.51 10.53
N PRO A 524 -28.92 3.76 11.71
CA PRO A 524 -28.15 3.77 12.94
C PRO A 524 -27.72 2.34 13.30
N MET A 525 -26.51 2.20 13.84
CA MET A 525 -25.97 0.95 14.37
C MET A 525 -25.26 1.23 15.70
N SER A 526 -25.34 0.26 16.62
CA SER A 526 -24.65 0.33 17.91
C SER A 526 -23.82 -0.94 18.11
N GLY A 527 -22.61 -0.79 18.65
CA GLY A 527 -21.71 -1.89 18.96
C GLY A 527 -20.23 -1.50 18.88
N THR A 528 -19.37 -2.24 19.58
CA THR A 528 -17.90 -2.04 19.54
C THR A 528 -17.29 -2.26 18.17
N GLY A 529 -17.97 -3.00 17.28
CA GLY A 529 -17.62 -3.04 15.85
C GLY A 529 -17.68 -1.67 15.18
N CYS A 530 -18.66 -0.82 15.50
CA CYS A 530 -18.73 0.55 14.98
C CYS A 530 -17.50 1.35 15.42
N SER A 531 -17.16 1.26 16.70
CA SER A 531 -15.99 1.90 17.30
C SER A 531 -14.69 1.42 16.64
N ALA A 532 -14.56 0.12 16.37
CA ALA A 532 -13.41 -0.45 15.67
C ALA A 532 -13.30 0.06 14.21
N GLY A 533 -14.41 0.16 13.48
CA GLY A 533 -14.44 0.72 12.13
C GLY A 533 -14.01 2.19 12.09
N LEU A 534 -14.54 3.00 13.02
CA LEU A 534 -14.12 4.40 13.17
C LEU A 534 -12.64 4.52 13.54
N LEU A 535 -12.13 3.72 14.48
CA LEU A 535 -10.72 3.75 14.84
C LEU A 535 -9.83 3.29 13.68
N GLY A 536 -10.20 2.24 12.94
CA GLY A 536 -9.47 1.81 11.76
C GLY A 536 -9.35 2.92 10.70
N GLY A 537 -10.41 3.71 10.52
CA GLY A 537 -10.36 4.92 9.72
C GLY A 537 -9.44 6.01 10.32
N ALA A 538 -9.48 6.24 11.63
CA ALA A 538 -8.58 7.21 12.27
C ALA A 538 -7.09 6.82 12.13
N VAL A 539 -6.76 5.53 12.23
CA VAL A 539 -5.42 5.02 11.93
C VAL A 539 -5.06 5.30 10.47
N ALA A 540 -5.96 5.03 9.52
CA ALA A 540 -5.70 5.32 8.12
C ALA A 540 -5.49 6.82 7.86
N LEU A 541 -6.23 7.69 8.55
CA LEU A 541 -6.05 9.13 8.45
C LEU A 541 -4.66 9.55 8.96
N LEU A 542 -4.25 9.04 10.13
CA LEU A 542 -2.93 9.26 10.71
C LEU A 542 -1.80 8.84 9.77
N LEU A 543 -1.88 7.63 9.21
CA LEU A 543 -0.90 7.09 8.28
C LEU A 543 -0.81 7.92 6.99
N SER A 544 -1.93 8.45 6.49
CA SER A 544 -1.95 9.31 5.30
C SER A 544 -1.43 10.73 5.54
N ALA A 545 -1.40 11.17 6.80
CA ALA A 545 -1.07 12.54 7.19
C ALA A 545 0.38 12.74 7.65
N THR A 546 1.17 11.67 7.65
CA THR A 546 2.48 11.63 8.29
C THR A 546 3.48 10.88 7.42
N SER A 547 4.77 11.15 7.61
CA SER A 547 5.85 10.39 7.00
C SER A 547 6.22 9.13 7.80
N ILE A 548 5.43 8.75 8.80
CA ILE A 548 5.74 7.65 9.73
C ILE A 548 5.99 6.33 9.00
N ARG A 549 5.20 6.05 7.94
CA ARG A 549 5.33 4.86 7.09
C ARG A 549 6.52 4.89 6.11
N GLN A 550 7.09 6.07 5.89
CA GLN A 550 8.27 6.25 5.04
C GLN A 550 9.55 6.12 5.86
N GLN A 551 9.47 6.40 7.17
CA GLN A 551 10.61 6.40 8.08
C GLN A 551 10.72 5.10 8.89
N LEU A 552 9.60 4.48 9.23
CA LEU A 552 9.54 3.28 10.07
C LEU A 552 8.89 2.11 9.32
N SER A 553 9.24 0.89 9.73
CA SER A 553 8.67 -0.35 9.20
C SER A 553 8.53 -1.39 10.31
N GLY A 554 7.75 -2.44 10.04
CA GLY A 554 7.55 -3.53 10.99
C GLY A 554 7.03 -3.08 12.35
N ARG A 555 7.53 -3.71 13.41
CA ARG A 555 7.12 -3.43 14.80
C ARG A 555 7.34 -1.98 15.24
N GLU A 556 8.40 -1.31 14.77
CA GLU A 556 8.67 0.09 15.15
C GLU A 556 7.56 1.03 14.66
N LEU A 557 7.01 0.75 13.47
CA LEU A 557 5.88 1.48 12.91
C LEU A 557 4.63 1.29 13.77
N THR A 558 4.27 0.06 14.10
CA THR A 558 3.03 -0.23 14.85
C THR A 558 3.11 0.28 16.30
N GLU A 559 4.27 0.18 16.94
CA GLU A 559 4.53 0.77 18.27
C GLU A 559 4.40 2.29 18.24
N SER A 560 4.97 2.95 17.23
CA SER A 560 4.89 4.42 17.11
C SER A 560 3.47 4.89 16.81
N VAL A 561 2.71 4.15 16.01
CA VAL A 561 1.29 4.43 15.77
C VAL A 561 0.47 4.27 17.04
N ARG A 562 0.66 3.17 17.79
CA ARG A 562 0.02 2.99 19.11
C ARG A 562 0.37 4.12 20.06
N GLN A 563 1.64 4.53 20.12
CA GLN A 563 2.07 5.65 20.94
C GLN A 563 1.31 6.93 20.58
N CYS A 564 1.24 7.28 19.29
CA CYS A 564 0.53 8.48 18.83
C CYS A 564 -0.95 8.45 19.22
N LEU A 565 -1.61 7.29 19.11
CA LEU A 565 -3.01 7.13 19.47
C LEU A 565 -3.24 7.19 20.98
N TYR A 566 -2.38 6.57 21.77
CA TYR A 566 -2.56 6.46 23.23
C TYR A 566 -2.19 7.76 23.95
N SER A 567 -1.10 8.44 23.57
CA SER A 567 -0.69 9.68 24.24
C SER A 567 -1.57 10.89 23.89
N SER A 568 -2.29 10.82 22.77
CA SER A 568 -3.21 11.88 22.32
C SER A 568 -4.68 11.62 22.68
N ALA A 569 -5.00 10.46 23.25
CA ALA A 569 -6.37 10.11 23.61
C ALA A 569 -6.95 11.13 24.59
N VAL A 570 -8.23 11.46 24.39
CA VAL A 570 -8.97 12.30 25.33
C VAL A 570 -9.34 11.44 26.53
N GLU A 571 -8.66 11.66 27.64
CA GLU A 571 -8.87 10.95 28.90
C GLU A 571 -10.34 11.08 29.36
N LEU A 572 -10.97 9.94 29.64
CA LEU A 572 -12.33 9.82 30.14
C LEU A 572 -12.30 8.88 31.34
N GLY A 573 -13.21 9.04 32.29
CA GLY A 573 -13.29 8.15 33.45
C GLY A 573 -12.20 8.42 34.49
N GLN A 574 -11.48 7.37 34.88
CA GLN A 574 -10.41 7.48 35.87
C GLN A 574 -9.13 7.99 35.20
N SER A 575 -8.22 8.57 35.99
CA SER A 575 -6.95 9.00 35.42
C SER A 575 -6.04 7.80 35.10
N GLY A 576 -5.40 7.85 33.94
CA GLY A 576 -4.64 6.74 33.37
C GLY A 576 -5.53 5.69 32.70
N LYS A 577 -4.95 4.55 32.35
CA LYS A 577 -5.66 3.48 31.64
C LYS A 577 -6.68 2.80 32.56
N ASP A 578 -7.96 2.78 32.18
CA ASP A 578 -9.03 2.11 32.93
C ASP A 578 -9.82 1.06 32.12
N GLU A 579 -10.59 0.23 32.81
CA GLU A 579 -11.31 -0.93 32.23
C GLU A 579 -12.55 -0.58 31.40
N ARG A 580 -12.97 0.69 31.39
CA ARG A 580 -14.15 1.17 30.66
C ARG A 580 -13.77 2.01 29.46
N TYR A 581 -12.75 2.86 29.61
CA TYR A 581 -12.34 3.84 28.62
C TYR A 581 -10.94 3.57 28.02
N GLY A 582 -10.18 2.63 28.59
CA GLY A 582 -8.78 2.42 28.19
C GLY A 582 -7.96 3.67 28.48
N TRP A 583 -7.13 4.10 27.54
CA TRP A 583 -6.42 5.39 27.60
C TRP A 583 -7.34 6.60 27.35
N GLY A 584 -8.59 6.36 26.92
CA GLY A 584 -9.56 7.41 26.64
C GLY A 584 -10.14 7.30 25.23
N LEU A 585 -10.85 8.34 24.83
CA LEU A 585 -11.44 8.45 23.50
C LEU A 585 -10.38 8.81 22.45
N VAL A 586 -10.37 8.09 21.34
CA VAL A 586 -9.52 8.43 20.19
C VAL A 586 -9.75 9.88 19.71
N ASP A 587 -8.64 10.60 19.53
CA ASP A 587 -8.57 11.91 18.87
C ASP A 587 -7.71 11.80 17.60
N ALA A 588 -8.35 11.75 16.44
CA ALA A 588 -7.65 11.63 15.16
C ALA A 588 -6.78 12.86 14.85
N TYR A 589 -7.20 14.05 15.29
CA TYR A 589 -6.43 15.27 15.13
C TYR A 589 -5.23 15.29 16.07
N GLY A 590 -5.46 14.96 17.34
CA GLY A 590 -4.43 14.83 18.36
C GLY A 590 -3.33 13.84 17.95
N ALA A 591 -3.72 12.67 17.43
CA ALA A 591 -2.77 11.64 17.00
C ALA A 591 -1.84 12.10 15.87
N ILE A 592 -2.36 12.85 14.88
CA ILE A 592 -1.55 13.42 13.79
C ILE A 592 -0.57 14.46 14.34
N ARG A 593 -1.04 15.33 15.24
CA ARG A 593 -0.16 16.33 15.88
C ARG A 593 0.95 15.69 16.68
N GLU A 594 0.64 14.60 17.38
CA GLU A 594 1.64 13.87 18.13
C GLU A 594 2.68 13.24 17.20
N ALA A 595 2.27 12.60 16.11
CA ALA A 595 3.21 12.08 15.14
C ALA A 595 4.14 13.18 14.57
N TRP A 596 3.61 14.38 14.33
CA TRP A 596 4.43 15.53 13.91
C TRP A 596 5.38 16.02 15.02
N SER A 597 4.96 15.97 16.29
CA SER A 597 5.81 16.31 17.45
C SER A 597 7.00 15.36 17.58
N LEU A 598 6.80 14.09 17.20
CA LEU A 598 7.81 13.04 17.14
C LEU A 598 8.69 13.08 15.87
N GLY A 599 8.44 14.02 14.95
CA GLY A 599 9.26 14.22 13.74
C GLY A 599 8.73 13.58 12.46
N PHE A 600 7.49 13.06 12.46
CA PHE A 600 6.88 12.40 11.30
C PHE A 600 5.99 13.33 10.44
N SER A 601 6.37 14.60 10.26
CA SER A 601 5.65 15.51 9.37
C SER A 601 5.83 15.15 7.88
N MET A 602 4.86 15.53 7.03
CA MET A 602 4.91 15.33 5.57
C MET A 602 5.94 16.19 4.86
#